data_AF-A0A6G1Q707-F1
#
_entry.id   AF-A0A6G1Q707-F1
#
_cell.length_a   1.000
_cell.length_b   1.000
_cell.length_c   1.000
_cell.angle_alpha   90.00
_cell.angle_beta   90.00
_cell.angle_gamma   90.00
#
_symmetry.space_group_name_H-M   'P 1'
#
loop_
_entity.id
_entity.type
_entity.pdbx_description
1 polymer ?
#
loop_
_entity_poly.entity_id
_entity_poly.type
_entity_poly.pdbx_seq_one_letter_code
_entity_poly.pdbx_strand_id
1 'polypeptide(L)'
;MASLTPGISAALFTFLWIFVLTEKDYQQITVKTGDDVTLQCLDPRGGDIELLEWRRQDLKEDIFVCRHGKNDCSTSHPSFKNRVELRDPEMKDRNVSVILKNITINDTGTYECRVRNSNTEPPPQLISTINLTVVNSGPKVRRSEGGGDKDPGNNDEDHRGHSGLVKVLLVSNMLLVGVIFIIFIKRKWCLREASEVPPPDEEADQEPR
;
A
#
# COMPACT_ATOMS: atom_id res chain seq x y z
N MET A 1 12.78 40.59 14.67
CA MET A 1 11.71 39.65 14.30
C MET A 1 11.74 39.54 12.79
N ALA A 2 12.26 38.45 12.23
CA ALA A 2 12.33 38.29 10.77
C ALA A 2 10.92 37.92 10.27
N SER A 3 10.22 38.85 9.64
CA SER A 3 8.96 38.53 8.99
C SER A 3 9.27 37.69 7.76
N LEU A 4 8.83 36.44 7.76
CA LEU A 4 8.75 35.65 6.53
C LEU A 4 7.88 36.44 5.56
N THR A 5 8.42 36.79 4.40
CA THR A 5 7.65 37.50 3.38
C THR A 5 6.45 36.61 2.98
N PRO A 6 5.27 37.19 2.67
CA PRO A 6 4.06 36.43 2.34
C PRO A 6 4.28 35.38 1.23
N GLY A 7 5.20 35.65 0.31
CA GLY A 7 5.56 34.75 -0.79
C GLY A 7 6.27 33.46 -0.36
N ILE A 8 7.10 33.49 0.70
CA ILE A 8 7.79 32.29 1.20
C ILE A 8 6.80 31.37 1.91
N SER A 9 5.84 31.94 2.66
CA SER A 9 4.76 31.17 3.29
C SER A 9 3.86 30.52 2.23
N ALA A 10 3.44 31.26 1.20
CA ALA A 10 2.63 30.73 0.12
C ALA A 10 3.33 29.62 -0.68
N ALA A 11 4.63 29.76 -0.97
CA ALA A 11 5.40 28.74 -1.67
C ALA A 11 5.57 27.44 -0.85
N LEU A 12 5.71 27.54 0.47
CA LEU A 12 5.77 26.37 1.35
C LEU A 12 4.41 25.65 1.43
N PHE A 13 3.31 26.40 1.48
CA PHE A 13 1.95 25.84 1.43
C PHE A 13 1.66 25.15 0.10
N THR A 14 2.07 25.72 -1.05
CA THR A 14 1.89 25.07 -2.36
C THR A 14 2.79 23.85 -2.52
N PHE A 15 4.03 23.88 -2.03
CA PHE A 15 4.92 22.71 -2.06
C PHE A 15 4.40 21.57 -1.17
N LEU A 16 3.83 21.89 -0.01
CA LEU A 16 3.18 20.92 0.88
C LEU A 16 1.92 20.32 0.22
N TRP A 17 1.14 21.16 -0.48
CA TRP A 17 -0.06 20.72 -1.21
C TRP A 17 0.28 19.85 -2.43
N ILE A 18 1.38 20.15 -3.14
CA ILE A 18 1.93 19.32 -4.23
C ILE A 18 2.52 18.00 -3.69
N PHE A 19 3.13 18.02 -2.50
CA PHE A 19 3.66 16.82 -1.83
C PHE A 19 2.55 15.82 -1.46
N VAL A 20 1.35 16.30 -1.11
CA VAL A 20 0.18 15.45 -0.81
C VAL A 20 -0.38 14.78 -2.08
N LEU A 21 -0.14 15.33 -3.27
CA LEU A 21 -0.81 14.90 -4.51
C LEU A 21 -0.20 13.69 -5.23
N THR A 22 0.85 13.05 -4.69
CA THR A 22 1.52 11.93 -5.40
C THR A 22 1.92 10.74 -4.52
N GLU A 23 1.26 10.54 -3.39
CA GLU A 23 1.35 9.26 -2.69
C GLU A 23 0.33 8.30 -3.32
N LYS A 24 0.81 7.38 -4.16
CA LYS A 24 -0.02 6.25 -4.60
C LYS A 24 -0.40 5.47 -3.35
N ASP A 25 -1.68 5.41 -3.03
CA ASP A 25 -2.19 4.71 -1.86
C ASP A 25 -2.07 3.20 -2.08
N TYR A 26 -1.01 2.60 -1.51
CA TYR A 26 -0.80 1.16 -1.53
C TYR A 26 -1.39 0.57 -0.25
N GLN A 27 -2.42 -0.26 -0.37
CA GLN A 27 -2.93 -1.02 0.77
C GLN A 27 -1.96 -2.16 1.08
N GLN A 28 -1.44 -2.22 2.30
CA GLN A 28 -0.58 -3.33 2.74
C GLN A 28 -1.41 -4.37 3.51
N ILE A 29 -1.34 -5.63 3.08
CA ILE A 29 -2.02 -6.75 3.74
C ILE A 29 -0.98 -7.82 4.07
N THR A 30 -0.97 -8.30 5.32
CA THR A 30 -0.18 -9.46 5.73
C THR A 30 -1.12 -10.59 6.12
N VAL A 31 -0.95 -11.77 5.51
CA VAL A 31 -1.80 -12.93 5.77
C VAL A 31 -0.95 -14.18 5.98
N LYS A 32 -1.49 -15.18 6.69
CA LYS A 32 -0.78 -16.43 6.92
C LYS A 32 -1.03 -17.42 5.81
N THR A 33 -0.08 -18.30 5.58
CA THR A 33 -0.25 -19.44 4.69
C THR A 33 -1.45 -20.29 5.13
N GLY A 34 -2.29 -20.67 4.17
CA GLY A 34 -3.51 -21.46 4.34
C GLY A 34 -4.77 -20.64 4.57
N ASP A 35 -4.67 -19.36 4.93
CA ASP A 35 -5.82 -18.49 5.13
C ASP A 35 -6.38 -17.98 3.79
N ASP A 36 -7.61 -17.46 3.82
CA ASP A 36 -8.20 -16.70 2.71
C ASP A 36 -8.00 -15.19 2.93
N VAL A 37 -7.85 -14.43 1.86
CA VAL A 37 -7.70 -12.97 1.92
C VAL A 37 -8.69 -12.28 0.99
N THR A 38 -9.25 -11.16 1.44
CA THR A 38 -10.05 -10.28 0.57
C THR A 38 -9.16 -9.15 0.06
N LEU A 39 -9.00 -9.07 -1.25
CA LEU A 39 -8.37 -7.97 -1.95
C LEU A 39 -9.42 -6.91 -2.24
N GLN A 40 -9.40 -5.80 -1.50
CA GLN A 40 -10.45 -4.80 -1.54
C GLN A 40 -10.33 -3.88 -2.76
N CYS A 41 -11.44 -3.72 -3.48
CA CYS A 41 -11.55 -2.75 -4.56
C CYS A 41 -12.98 -2.23 -4.64
N LEU A 42 -13.12 -0.94 -4.39
CA LEU A 42 -14.37 -0.20 -4.51
C LEU A 42 -14.17 0.83 -5.61
N ASP A 43 -14.92 0.73 -6.72
CA ASP A 43 -14.84 1.74 -7.77
C ASP A 43 -15.71 2.95 -7.36
N PRO A 44 -15.14 4.15 -7.15
CA PRO A 44 -15.93 5.34 -6.83
C PRO A 44 -16.57 6.02 -8.05
N ARG A 45 -16.18 5.67 -9.28
CA ARG A 45 -16.53 6.41 -10.51
C ARG A 45 -17.84 5.91 -11.13
N GLY A 46 -18.95 6.65 -11.16
CA GLY A 46 -20.24 6.11 -11.67
C GLY A 46 -20.23 5.46 -13.07
N GLY A 47 -21.31 4.71 -13.39
CA GLY A 47 -21.47 3.95 -14.63
C GLY A 47 -21.41 2.44 -14.41
N ASP A 48 -21.89 1.68 -15.39
CA ASP A 48 -21.90 0.21 -15.35
C ASP A 48 -20.49 -0.34 -15.60
N ILE A 49 -20.09 -1.35 -14.84
CA ILE A 49 -18.79 -2.00 -14.99
C ILE A 49 -18.83 -2.92 -16.22
N GLU A 50 -18.10 -2.55 -17.26
CA GLU A 50 -17.99 -3.37 -18.48
C GLU A 50 -16.80 -4.32 -18.46
N LEU A 51 -15.74 -3.97 -17.75
CA LEU A 51 -14.54 -4.79 -17.62
C LEU A 51 -13.94 -4.60 -16.23
N LEU A 52 -13.71 -5.72 -15.55
CA LEU A 52 -12.93 -5.81 -14.32
C LEU A 52 -11.72 -6.69 -14.59
N GLU A 53 -10.53 -6.19 -14.26
CA GLU A 53 -9.27 -6.92 -14.33
C GLU A 53 -8.59 -6.85 -12.96
N TRP A 54 -8.27 -8.01 -12.42
CA TRP A 54 -7.30 -8.15 -11.35
C TRP A 54 -5.99 -8.62 -11.96
N ARG A 55 -4.92 -7.84 -11.77
CA ARG A 55 -3.60 -8.08 -12.35
C ARG A 55 -2.56 -8.27 -11.26
N ARG A 56 -1.60 -9.16 -11.50
CA ARG A 56 -0.35 -9.26 -10.73
C ARG A 56 0.74 -8.47 -11.41
N GLN A 57 1.25 -7.44 -10.74
CA GLN A 57 2.22 -6.52 -11.33
C GLN A 57 3.56 -7.21 -11.63
N ASP A 58 3.99 -8.12 -10.76
CA ASP A 58 5.22 -8.90 -10.88
C ASP A 58 5.15 -9.96 -11.99
N LEU A 59 3.99 -10.60 -12.16
CA LEU A 59 3.74 -11.54 -13.26
C LEU A 59 3.44 -10.83 -14.59
N LYS A 60 3.09 -9.54 -14.54
CA LYS A 60 2.58 -8.75 -15.67
C LYS A 60 1.37 -9.39 -16.36
N GLU A 61 0.65 -10.27 -15.68
CA GLU A 61 -0.49 -11.03 -16.19
C GLU A 61 -1.76 -10.77 -15.38
N ASP A 62 -2.89 -10.88 -16.06
CA ASP A 62 -4.20 -10.85 -15.40
C ASP A 62 -4.44 -12.19 -14.69
N ILE A 63 -4.91 -12.13 -13.46
CA ILE A 63 -5.23 -13.33 -12.67
C ILE A 63 -6.72 -13.61 -12.68
N PHE A 64 -7.56 -12.60 -12.89
CA PHE A 64 -9.00 -12.73 -12.91
C PHE A 64 -9.62 -11.58 -13.73
N VAL A 65 -10.51 -11.92 -14.64
CA VAL A 65 -11.13 -10.97 -15.57
C VAL A 65 -12.63 -11.22 -15.63
N CYS A 66 -13.43 -10.17 -15.54
CA CYS A 66 -14.87 -10.21 -15.82
C CYS A 66 -15.22 -9.26 -16.98
N ARG A 67 -15.95 -9.75 -17.98
CA ARG A 67 -16.41 -8.98 -19.14
C ARG A 67 -17.91 -8.78 -19.10
N HIS A 68 -18.39 -7.60 -19.50
CA HIS A 68 -19.80 -7.21 -19.54
C HIS A 68 -20.52 -7.48 -18.19
N GLY A 69 -19.85 -7.15 -17.08
CA GLY A 69 -20.35 -7.37 -15.72
C GLY A 69 -20.00 -8.75 -15.16
N LYS A 70 -20.88 -9.29 -14.30
CA LYS A 70 -20.61 -10.47 -13.45
C LYS A 70 -20.73 -11.84 -14.12
N ASN A 71 -21.37 -11.90 -15.30
CA ASN A 71 -21.80 -13.18 -15.88
C ASN A 71 -20.71 -13.90 -16.68
N ASP A 72 -19.65 -13.19 -17.06
CA ASP A 72 -18.53 -13.71 -17.83
C ASP A 72 -17.22 -13.41 -17.09
N CYS A 73 -17.01 -14.13 -15.99
CA CYS A 73 -15.80 -14.05 -15.18
C CYS A 73 -14.93 -15.29 -15.36
N SER A 74 -13.62 -15.11 -15.51
CA SER A 74 -12.67 -16.20 -15.68
C SER A 74 -11.33 -15.88 -15.02
N THR A 75 -10.63 -16.92 -14.60
CA THR A 75 -9.25 -16.85 -14.14
C THR A 75 -8.32 -17.14 -15.31
N SER A 76 -7.43 -16.20 -15.66
CA SER A 76 -6.50 -16.38 -16.77
C SER A 76 -5.24 -17.15 -16.35
N HIS A 77 -4.71 -16.89 -15.14
CA HIS A 77 -3.45 -17.49 -14.69
C HIS A 77 -3.67 -18.85 -13.96
N PRO A 78 -2.94 -19.94 -14.31
CA PRO A 78 -3.17 -21.28 -13.76
C PRO A 78 -3.08 -21.39 -12.23
N SER A 79 -2.15 -20.69 -11.58
CA SER A 79 -1.98 -20.74 -10.11
C SER A 79 -3.15 -20.15 -9.32
N PHE A 80 -4.00 -19.35 -9.97
CA PHE A 80 -5.16 -18.69 -9.38
C PHE A 80 -6.47 -19.45 -9.67
N LYS A 81 -6.40 -20.51 -10.48
CA LYS A 81 -7.58 -21.27 -10.92
C LYS A 81 -8.30 -21.86 -9.72
N ASN A 82 -9.62 -21.68 -9.66
CA ASN A 82 -10.49 -22.12 -8.57
C ASN A 82 -10.16 -21.51 -7.19
N ARG A 83 -9.32 -20.47 -7.14
CA ARG A 83 -8.92 -19.80 -5.90
C ARG A 83 -9.39 -18.36 -5.82
N VAL A 84 -9.79 -17.74 -6.93
CA VAL A 84 -10.29 -16.36 -6.98
C VAL A 84 -11.80 -16.36 -7.19
N GLU A 85 -12.53 -15.63 -6.36
CA GLU A 85 -13.96 -15.38 -6.53
C GLU A 85 -14.32 -13.94 -6.16
N LEU A 86 -15.42 -13.42 -6.69
CA LEU A 86 -15.93 -12.11 -6.29
C LEU A 86 -16.42 -12.15 -4.83
N ARG A 87 -16.07 -11.12 -4.05
CA ARG A 87 -16.54 -10.95 -2.67
C ARG A 87 -18.06 -10.80 -2.61
N ASP A 88 -18.60 -10.07 -3.57
CA ASP A 88 -20.02 -9.98 -3.87
C ASP A 88 -20.21 -10.36 -5.35
N PRO A 89 -20.81 -11.51 -5.65
CA PRO A 89 -21.11 -11.93 -7.02
C PRO A 89 -21.96 -10.91 -7.78
N GLU A 90 -22.76 -10.09 -7.09
CA GLU A 90 -23.60 -9.08 -7.72
C GLU A 90 -22.88 -7.76 -8.00
N MET A 91 -21.64 -7.59 -7.50
CA MET A 91 -20.88 -6.34 -7.53
C MET A 91 -21.70 -5.14 -7.01
N LYS A 92 -22.55 -5.35 -5.99
CA LYS A 92 -23.38 -4.27 -5.42
C LYS A 92 -22.51 -3.18 -4.85
N ASP A 93 -23.06 -1.97 -4.87
CA ASP A 93 -22.37 -0.77 -4.43
C ASP A 93 -21.01 -0.58 -5.10
N ARG A 94 -20.81 -1.21 -6.27
CA ARG A 94 -19.61 -1.14 -7.09
C ARG A 94 -18.38 -1.72 -6.38
N ASN A 95 -18.65 -2.66 -5.48
CA ASN A 95 -17.65 -3.44 -4.79
C ASN A 95 -17.21 -4.62 -5.68
N VAL A 96 -16.02 -4.50 -6.24
CA VAL A 96 -15.40 -5.48 -7.14
C VAL A 96 -14.25 -6.21 -6.45
N SER A 97 -14.25 -6.22 -5.12
CA SER A 97 -13.29 -6.96 -4.31
C SER A 97 -13.33 -8.45 -4.64
N VAL A 98 -12.19 -9.12 -4.56
CA VAL A 98 -12.09 -10.57 -4.73
C VAL A 98 -11.60 -11.24 -3.46
N ILE A 99 -12.05 -12.47 -3.24
CA ILE A 99 -11.49 -13.38 -2.25
C ILE A 99 -10.48 -14.27 -2.97
N LEU A 100 -9.23 -14.28 -2.49
CA LEU A 100 -8.20 -15.22 -2.90
C LEU A 100 -8.03 -16.28 -1.80
N LYS A 101 -8.35 -17.53 -2.15
CA LYS A 101 -8.42 -18.65 -1.21
C LYS A 101 -7.10 -19.39 -1.03
N ASN A 102 -6.93 -20.05 0.12
CA ASN A 102 -5.82 -20.97 0.42
C ASN A 102 -4.45 -20.35 0.10
N ILE A 103 -4.13 -19.23 0.73
CA ILE A 103 -2.94 -18.44 0.42
C ILE A 103 -1.64 -19.22 0.64
N THR A 104 -0.72 -19.07 -0.30
CA THR A 104 0.62 -19.67 -0.32
C THR A 104 1.69 -18.58 -0.36
N ILE A 105 2.94 -18.91 -0.04
CA ILE A 105 4.05 -17.95 -0.09
C ILE A 105 4.17 -17.31 -1.48
N ASN A 106 3.90 -18.09 -2.54
CA ASN A 106 3.94 -17.65 -3.94
C ASN A 106 2.87 -16.60 -4.29
N ASP A 107 1.85 -16.45 -3.46
CA ASP A 107 0.85 -15.40 -3.62
C ASP A 107 1.33 -14.05 -3.05
N THR A 108 2.53 -13.97 -2.45
CA THR A 108 3.15 -12.68 -2.12
C THR A 108 3.37 -11.87 -3.41
N GLY A 109 2.98 -10.59 -3.41
CA GLY A 109 3.15 -9.72 -4.58
C GLY A 109 2.24 -8.50 -4.55
N THR A 110 2.28 -7.74 -5.65
CA THR A 110 1.50 -6.52 -5.83
C THR A 110 0.34 -6.80 -6.79
N TYR A 111 -0.87 -6.54 -6.31
CA TYR A 111 -2.13 -6.77 -7.00
C TYR A 111 -2.74 -5.44 -7.39
N GLU A 112 -3.24 -5.36 -8.61
CA GLU A 112 -3.88 -4.16 -9.16
C GLU A 112 -5.31 -4.48 -9.58
N CYS A 113 -6.26 -3.69 -9.10
CA CYS A 113 -7.63 -3.70 -9.57
C CYS A 113 -7.78 -2.64 -10.67
N ARG A 114 -8.16 -3.06 -11.87
CA ARG A 114 -8.44 -2.16 -13.00
C ARG A 114 -9.87 -2.32 -13.47
N VAL A 115 -10.54 -1.20 -13.75
CA VAL A 115 -11.95 -1.19 -14.13
C VAL A 115 -12.20 -0.25 -15.30
N ARG A 116 -12.94 -0.72 -16.30
CA ARG A 116 -13.52 0.10 -17.37
C ARG A 116 -15.04 0.13 -17.19
N ASN A 117 -15.57 1.35 -17.09
CA ASN A 117 -17.01 1.58 -17.03
C ASN A 117 -17.54 1.92 -18.43
N SER A 118 -18.85 1.80 -18.64
CA SER A 118 -19.52 2.07 -19.92
C SER A 118 -19.37 3.50 -20.43
N ASN A 119 -19.08 4.45 -19.53
CA ASN A 119 -18.82 5.85 -19.84
C ASN A 119 -17.32 6.17 -19.96
N THR A 120 -16.45 5.17 -19.94
CA THR A 120 -15.00 5.34 -19.90
C THR A 120 -14.35 4.71 -21.13
N GLU A 121 -13.59 5.51 -21.88
CA GLU A 121 -12.81 5.03 -23.02
C GLU A 121 -11.69 4.06 -22.56
N PRO A 122 -11.32 3.07 -23.38
CA PRO A 122 -10.15 2.21 -23.12
C PRO A 122 -8.85 3.03 -22.99
N PRO A 123 -7.86 2.56 -22.21
CA PRO A 123 -7.81 1.30 -21.46
C PRO A 123 -8.54 1.34 -20.10
N PRO A 124 -8.73 0.19 -19.42
CA PRO A 124 -9.25 0.17 -18.04
C PRO A 124 -8.33 0.97 -17.10
N GLN A 125 -8.93 1.67 -16.13
CA GLN A 125 -8.18 2.53 -15.21
C GLN A 125 -7.87 1.79 -13.91
N LEU A 126 -6.73 2.10 -13.31
CA LEU A 126 -6.32 1.59 -12.00
C LEU A 126 -7.17 2.19 -10.88
N ILE A 127 -7.77 1.34 -10.06
CA ILE A 127 -8.65 1.70 -8.95
C ILE A 127 -7.96 1.53 -7.61
N SER A 128 -7.33 0.37 -7.40
CA SER A 128 -6.58 0.09 -6.18
C SER A 128 -5.33 -0.72 -6.47
N THR A 129 -4.32 -0.52 -5.62
CA THR A 129 -3.10 -1.33 -5.60
C THR A 129 -2.86 -1.88 -4.20
N ILE A 130 -2.64 -3.19 -4.11
CA ILE A 130 -2.52 -3.92 -2.86
C ILE A 130 -1.21 -4.68 -2.84
N ASN A 131 -0.41 -4.48 -1.79
CA ASN A 131 0.79 -5.27 -1.52
C ASN A 131 0.44 -6.38 -0.53
N LEU A 132 0.38 -7.62 -1.02
CA LEU A 132 0.12 -8.80 -0.21
C LEU A 132 1.45 -9.43 0.23
N THR A 133 1.63 -9.57 1.54
CA THR A 133 2.75 -10.29 2.15
C THR A 133 2.24 -11.56 2.82
N VAL A 134 2.83 -12.70 2.50
CA VAL A 134 2.45 -13.98 3.09
C VAL A 134 3.50 -14.45 4.09
N VAL A 135 3.07 -14.76 5.31
CA VAL A 135 3.95 -15.28 6.36
C VAL A 135 3.62 -16.73 6.69
N ASN A 136 4.65 -17.53 6.97
CA ASN A 136 4.45 -18.89 7.44
C ASN A 136 3.83 -18.88 8.83
N SER A 137 2.84 -19.75 9.04
CA SER A 137 2.39 -20.11 10.37
C SER A 137 3.53 -20.83 11.09
N GLY A 138 4.31 -20.11 11.89
CA GLY A 138 5.31 -20.71 12.77
C GLY A 138 4.66 -21.71 13.73
N PRO A 139 5.44 -22.64 14.32
CA PRO A 139 4.93 -23.52 15.37
C PRO A 139 4.32 -22.67 16.49
N LYS A 140 3.05 -22.91 16.86
CA LYS A 140 2.42 -22.28 18.02
C LYS A 140 3.13 -22.74 19.29
N VAL A 141 4.23 -22.10 19.66
CA VAL A 141 4.82 -22.25 20.99
C VAL A 141 3.91 -21.52 21.97
N ARG A 142 3.05 -22.27 22.65
CA ARG A 142 2.28 -21.77 23.79
C ARG A 142 3.25 -21.53 24.95
N ARG A 143 3.70 -20.29 25.15
CA ARG A 143 4.24 -19.88 26.46
C ARG A 143 3.10 -19.26 27.25
N SER A 144 2.73 -19.94 28.36
CA SER A 144 1.99 -19.29 29.44
C SER A 144 2.96 -18.34 30.11
N GLU A 145 2.67 -17.05 30.08
CA GLU A 145 3.42 -16.05 30.85
C GLU A 145 2.62 -15.79 32.13
N GLY A 146 3.11 -16.38 33.22
CA GLY A 146 2.58 -16.21 34.56
C GLY A 146 2.79 -14.80 35.06
N GLY A 147 1.79 -14.29 35.76
CA GLY A 147 1.79 -12.96 36.34
C GLY A 147 2.81 -12.76 37.47
N GLY A 148 3.18 -11.50 37.64
CA GLY A 148 3.81 -10.94 38.83
C GLY A 148 3.22 -9.54 39.08
N ASP A 149 2.75 -9.33 40.30
CA ASP A 149 2.04 -8.14 40.79
C ASP A 149 2.81 -7.54 41.99
N LYS A 150 2.54 -6.25 42.29
CA LYS A 150 2.85 -5.44 43.51
C LYS A 150 4.24 -4.78 43.60
N ASP A 151 4.43 -3.53 44.08
CA ASP A 151 3.55 -2.48 44.63
C ASP A 151 4.34 -1.13 44.74
N PRO A 152 3.84 -0.02 45.34
CA PRO A 152 4.12 1.36 44.92
C PRO A 152 5.08 2.12 45.85
N GLY A 153 5.52 3.29 45.40
CA GLY A 153 6.23 4.27 46.23
C GLY A 153 5.82 5.68 45.85
N ASN A 154 5.11 6.33 46.77
CA ASN A 154 4.77 7.76 46.75
C ASN A 154 5.95 8.58 47.30
N ASN A 155 6.01 9.88 46.96
CA ASN A 155 6.14 11.03 47.88
C ASN A 155 6.56 12.31 47.10
N ASP A 156 5.60 13.24 47.05
CA ASP A 156 5.63 14.64 47.45
C ASP A 156 6.52 15.70 46.74
N GLU A 157 5.78 16.66 46.15
CA GLU A 157 5.88 18.14 46.19
C GLU A 157 7.18 18.88 45.82
N ASP A 158 7.12 19.72 44.78
CA ASP A 158 7.55 21.12 44.86
C ASP A 158 6.78 22.04 43.88
N HIS A 159 6.44 23.24 44.35
CA HIS A 159 5.78 24.33 43.67
C HIS A 159 6.81 25.35 43.15
N ARG A 160 6.84 25.61 41.83
CA ARG A 160 7.03 27.00 41.33
C ARG A 160 6.77 27.09 39.83
N GLY A 161 5.76 27.86 39.45
CA GLY A 161 5.59 28.28 38.06
C GLY A 161 6.79 29.10 37.59
N HIS A 162 7.05 29.11 36.28
CA HIS A 162 7.33 30.31 35.50
C HIS A 162 7.17 30.00 34.00
N SER A 163 6.35 30.82 33.36
CA SER A 163 6.18 31.01 31.92
C SER A 163 7.47 30.80 31.10
N GLY A 164 7.48 29.81 30.19
CA GLY A 164 8.59 29.60 29.25
C GLY A 164 8.49 28.44 28.25
N LEU A 165 7.56 27.49 28.42
CA LEU A 165 7.56 26.23 27.64
C LEU A 165 7.04 26.30 26.20
N VAL A 166 6.47 27.42 25.75
CA VAL A 166 5.91 27.53 24.40
C VAL A 166 7.00 27.63 23.30
N LYS A 167 8.25 27.95 23.66
CA LYS A 167 9.32 28.13 22.65
C LYS A 167 10.17 26.89 22.35
N VAL A 168 10.14 25.85 23.18
CA VAL A 168 10.96 24.64 22.97
C VAL A 168 10.27 23.62 22.04
N LEU A 169 8.94 23.58 22.02
CA LEU A 169 8.16 22.65 21.18
C LEU A 169 8.27 22.94 19.68
N LEU A 170 8.52 24.20 19.28
CA LEU A 170 8.64 24.57 17.86
C LEU A 170 9.97 24.14 17.24
N VAL A 171 11.06 24.15 18.01
CA VAL A 171 12.39 23.76 17.51
C VAL A 171 12.48 22.23 17.36
N SER A 172 11.86 21.49 18.28
CA SER A 172 11.71 20.04 18.21
C SER A 172 10.94 19.61 16.95
N ASN A 173 9.84 20.31 16.61
CA ASN A 173 9.06 20.02 15.42
C ASN A 173 9.84 20.32 14.13
N MET A 174 10.60 21.41 14.09
CA MET A 174 11.47 21.73 12.94
C MET A 174 12.59 20.70 12.74
N LEU A 175 13.18 20.18 13.83
CA LEU A 175 14.16 19.11 13.73
C LEU A 175 13.53 17.81 13.21
N LEU A 176 12.32 17.48 13.67
CA LEU A 176 11.58 16.29 13.22
C LEU A 176 11.20 16.40 11.74
N VAL A 177 10.71 17.57 11.30
CA VAL A 177 10.41 17.86 9.89
C VAL A 177 11.68 17.78 9.04
N GLY A 178 12.80 18.32 9.52
CA GLY A 178 14.10 18.21 8.86
C GLY A 178 14.58 16.77 8.72
N VAL A 179 14.42 15.94 9.77
CA VAL A 179 14.75 14.51 9.72
C VAL A 179 13.84 13.77 8.73
N ILE A 180 12.53 14.02 8.75
CA ILE A 180 11.58 13.44 7.78
C ILE A 180 11.96 13.84 6.35
N PHE A 181 12.32 15.11 6.13
CA PHE A 181 12.77 15.61 4.83
C PHE A 181 14.07 14.94 4.36
N ILE A 182 15.05 14.74 5.25
CA ILE A 182 16.30 14.02 4.94
C ILE A 182 16.01 12.55 4.61
N ILE A 183 15.14 11.88 5.38
CA ILE A 183 14.71 10.50 5.10
C ILE A 183 14.01 10.43 3.74
N PHE A 184 13.18 11.41 3.42
CA PHE A 184 12.48 11.49 2.14
C PHE A 184 13.45 11.71 0.98
N ILE A 185 14.42 12.62 1.12
CA ILE A 185 15.48 12.84 0.13
C ILE A 185 16.27 11.55 -0.08
N LYS A 186 16.71 10.87 0.99
CA LYS A 186 17.41 9.59 0.88
C LYS A 186 16.56 8.52 0.18
N ARG A 187 15.29 8.37 0.56
CA ARG A 187 14.36 7.43 -0.08
C ARG A 187 14.20 7.73 -1.57
N LYS A 188 13.98 9.00 -1.93
CA LYS A 188 13.79 9.43 -3.33
C LYS A 188 15.08 9.26 -4.15
N TRP A 189 16.25 9.45 -3.54
CA TRP A 189 17.55 9.21 -4.17
C TRP A 189 17.80 7.71 -4.40
N CYS A 190 17.54 6.86 -3.41
CA CYS A 190 17.64 5.40 -3.55
C CYS A 190 16.65 4.83 -4.58
N LEU A 191 15.43 5.39 -4.67
CA LEU A 191 14.43 4.98 -5.67
C LEU A 191 14.82 5.38 -7.10
N ARG A 192 15.56 6.49 -7.26
CA ARG A 192 16.07 6.91 -8.57
C ARG A 192 17.18 5.97 -9.05
N GLU A 193 18.10 5.61 -8.15
CA GLU A 193 19.17 4.65 -8.46
C GLU A 193 18.61 3.27 -8.83
N ALA A 194 17.59 2.78 -8.11
CA ALA A 194 16.97 1.48 -8.38
C ALA A 194 16.18 1.43 -9.71
N SER A 195 15.73 2.58 -10.23
CA SER A 195 15.04 2.66 -11.53
C SER A 195 16.01 2.72 -12.71
N GLU A 196 17.27 3.05 -12.48
CA GLU A 196 18.25 3.33 -13.53
C GLU A 196 19.26 2.18 -13.71
N VAL A 197 19.23 1.16 -12.85
CA VAL A 197 19.96 -0.10 -13.08
C VAL A 197 19.20 -0.93 -14.13
N PRO A 198 19.71 -1.08 -15.37
CA PRO A 198 19.13 -1.98 -16.34
C PRO A 198 19.25 -3.44 -15.87
N PRO A 199 18.35 -4.35 -16.32
CA PRO A 199 18.50 -5.78 -16.03
C PRO A 199 19.86 -6.28 -16.53
N PRO A 200 20.53 -7.20 -15.81
CA PRO A 200 21.79 -7.78 -16.26
C PRO A 200 21.58 -8.43 -17.63
N ASP A 201 22.46 -8.05 -18.54
CA ASP A 201 22.56 -8.48 -19.92
C ASP A 201 22.58 -10.01 -19.98
N GLU A 202 21.63 -10.58 -20.71
CA GLU A 202 21.59 -12.01 -21.06
C GLU A 202 22.81 -12.27 -21.97
N GLU A 203 23.86 -12.84 -21.37
CA GLU A 203 25.09 -13.26 -22.05
C GLU A 203 24.73 -14.31 -23.11
N ALA A 204 24.70 -13.88 -24.37
CA ALA A 204 24.54 -14.77 -25.51
C ALA A 204 25.86 -15.53 -25.71
N ASP A 205 25.84 -16.83 -25.38
CA ASP A 205 26.86 -17.79 -25.76
C ASP A 205 27.06 -17.78 -27.29
N GLN A 206 28.17 -17.19 -27.74
CA GLN A 206 28.65 -17.33 -29.10
C GLN A 206 29.85 -18.26 -29.09
N GLU A 207 29.56 -19.54 -29.37
CA GLU A 207 30.54 -20.61 -29.50
C GLU A 207 31.44 -20.39 -30.73
N PRO A 208 32.78 -20.51 -30.60
CA PRO A 208 33.68 -20.37 -31.73
C PRO A 208 33.77 -21.68 -32.53
N ARG A 209 33.56 -21.57 -33.85
CA ARG A 209 33.96 -22.58 -34.83
C ARG A 209 35.34 -22.25 -35.39
#